data_AF-A0A803JDG5-F1
#
_entry.id   AF-A0A803JDG5-F1
#
_cell.length_a   1.000
_cell.length_b   1.000
_cell.length_c   1.000
_cell.angle_alpha   90.00
_cell.angle_beta   90.00
_cell.angle_gamma   90.00
#
_symmetry.space_group_name_H-M   'P 1'
#
loop_
_entity.id
_entity.type
_entity.pdbx_description
1 polymer ?
#
loop_
_entity_poly.entity_id
_entity_poly.type
_entity_poly.pdbx_seq_one_letter_code
_entity_poly.pdbx_strand_id
1 'polypeptide(L)'
;METKYLFLPLLLLMGSTNAVYKQWIPNTNYENALNWNEQRVPCSQDTVMFDSGKKVSVYVQASHSLKDMVPAAAFLFSEHVCNFILSPVLSYTCPPANQKRICQRGGGEGMKHMCSMKQGGKGRENTFLEMAACSRKCEYLPWDGEFILSPSAGFLASTEDIAECGKGSTIMFRDTDQHKWLDPTLWLSGLSVDDLEGGKSLFHVDAERVPCQYDDVIFPPETSFCVSIEATDSAIQLKSISVMGQKFSRDEDFSQYRQSNTGKLQFTGPGSLQITNTKCRDKTGCECGNNLFLREICSNLLRHHGNKCPEVTCANPLQPVGHCCEICGATVSLEHSSQFDLENYRNRLTHTFLSLTKYSGVKLAISKVQKPLTVLGIIPRGSIPEIQIVIIDDKNGSQTGSDAQQLAYDIMSDIQSHGQTFGIIKGKLLLATGSGTSAHKTDIPVGTIFASVIGFIICVALIGATYFLYRTGVIRLPSFHAITFKRMRNRTEEVVTNMESKGFENPIFDGIPDNSTDVPPLYEGEEALKGIVIRQTGVQFTNPLYDDSTNDI
;
A
#
# COMPACT_ATOMS: atom_id res chain seq x y z
N MET A 1 -58.48 33.16 14.01
CA MET A 1 -57.09 32.88 14.43
C MET A 1 -56.77 31.49 13.95
N GLU A 2 -56.14 31.36 12.77
CA GLU A 2 -55.64 30.07 12.29
C GLU A 2 -54.12 30.16 12.18
N THR A 3 -53.44 29.39 13.03
CA THR A 3 -51.98 29.26 13.03
C THR A 3 -51.63 28.09 12.13
N LYS A 4 -51.17 28.36 10.90
CA LYS A 4 -50.61 27.34 10.02
C LYS A 4 -49.16 27.06 10.44
N TYR A 5 -48.92 25.89 11.01
CA TYR A 5 -47.58 25.37 11.25
C TYR A 5 -46.91 25.03 9.91
N LEU A 6 -45.84 25.77 9.59
CA LEU A 6 -44.96 25.47 8.47
C LEU A 6 -43.99 24.36 8.91
N PHE A 7 -44.27 23.11 8.54
CA PHE A 7 -43.30 22.03 8.60
C PHE A 7 -42.24 22.27 7.50
N LEU A 8 -41.07 22.77 7.90
CA LEU A 8 -39.89 22.77 7.04
C LEU A 8 -39.31 21.34 7.06
N PRO A 9 -39.14 20.65 5.91
CA PRO A 9 -38.41 19.40 5.90
C PRO A 9 -36.94 19.69 6.18
N LEU A 10 -36.42 19.17 7.29
CA LEU A 10 -34.99 19.12 7.58
C LEU A 10 -34.33 18.20 6.54
N LEU A 11 -33.89 18.78 5.43
CA LEU A 11 -33.02 18.12 4.47
C LEU A 11 -31.67 17.93 5.19
N LEU A 12 -31.48 16.78 5.83
CA LEU A 12 -30.17 16.34 6.29
C LEU A 12 -29.26 16.29 5.06
N LEU A 13 -28.44 17.31 4.88
CA LEU A 13 -27.30 17.30 3.96
C LEU A 13 -26.36 16.19 4.43
N MET A 14 -26.65 14.96 4.03
CA MET A 14 -25.71 13.84 4.14
C MET A 14 -24.49 14.27 3.34
N GLY A 15 -23.43 14.68 4.02
CA GLY A 15 -22.18 14.91 3.33
C GLY A 15 -21.54 13.58 3.04
N SER A 16 -21.06 13.44 1.82
CA SER A 16 -20.19 12.36 1.41
C SER A 16 -18.80 12.93 1.20
N THR A 17 -17.77 12.15 1.51
CA THR A 17 -16.44 12.42 0.95
C THR A 17 -16.39 11.92 -0.49
N ASN A 18 -15.53 12.55 -1.29
CA ASN A 18 -15.31 12.12 -2.67
C ASN A 18 -14.57 10.78 -2.67
N ALA A 19 -14.84 9.97 -3.70
CA ALA A 19 -14.02 8.80 -3.95
C ALA A 19 -12.67 9.23 -4.54
N VAL A 20 -11.61 8.51 -4.22
CA VAL A 20 -10.32 8.68 -4.87
C VAL A 20 -10.29 7.80 -6.12
N TYR A 21 -9.70 8.31 -7.20
CA TYR A 21 -9.49 7.55 -8.41
C TYR A 21 -8.14 6.82 -8.34
N LYS A 22 -8.16 5.54 -8.66
CA LYS A 22 -6.99 4.65 -8.63
C LYS A 22 -6.74 4.12 -10.03
N GLN A 23 -5.71 4.66 -10.68
CA GLN A 23 -5.35 4.28 -12.03
C GLN A 23 -4.24 3.25 -12.02
N TRP A 24 -4.45 2.15 -12.74
CA TRP A 24 -3.43 1.14 -12.98
C TRP A 24 -2.35 1.68 -13.92
N ILE A 25 -1.08 1.53 -13.55
CA ILE A 25 0.07 2.08 -14.29
C ILE A 25 0.58 1.12 -15.37
N PRO A 26 0.84 -0.18 -15.08
CA PRO A 26 1.34 -1.11 -16.09
C PRO A 26 0.34 -1.36 -17.21
N ASN A 27 0.83 -1.64 -18.41
CA ASN A 27 -0.01 -2.10 -19.51
C ASN A 27 0.71 -3.22 -20.25
N THR A 28 -0.02 -3.91 -21.12
CA THR A 28 0.51 -4.95 -22.00
C THR A 28 0.38 -4.54 -23.46
N ASN A 29 0.41 -3.23 -23.74
CA ASN A 29 0.32 -2.70 -25.10
C ASN A 29 1.54 -3.08 -25.93
N TYR A 30 1.33 -3.35 -27.21
CA TYR A 30 2.38 -3.73 -28.15
C TYR A 30 3.37 -2.59 -28.37
N GLU A 31 2.88 -1.35 -28.50
CA GLU A 31 3.69 -0.15 -28.77
C GLU A 31 4.43 0.38 -27.54
N ASN A 32 4.26 -0.24 -26.37
CA ASN A 32 5.03 0.13 -25.18
C ASN A 32 6.36 -0.61 -25.18
N ALA A 33 7.45 0.13 -25.44
CA ALA A 33 8.81 -0.39 -25.48
C ALA A 33 9.23 -1.15 -24.21
N LEU A 34 8.70 -0.78 -23.04
CA LEU A 34 9.02 -1.44 -21.77
C LEU A 34 8.47 -2.87 -21.67
N ASN A 35 7.48 -3.23 -22.49
CA ASN A 35 6.92 -4.58 -22.54
C ASN A 35 7.79 -5.56 -23.33
N TRP A 36 8.89 -5.10 -23.91
CA TRP A 36 9.82 -5.91 -24.70
C TRP A 36 11.16 -6.05 -23.97
N ASN A 37 11.79 -7.22 -24.08
CA ASN A 37 13.08 -7.50 -23.45
C ASN A 37 14.17 -6.48 -23.89
N GLU A 38 14.19 -6.14 -25.18
CA GLU A 38 15.12 -5.18 -25.79
C GLU A 38 14.77 -3.69 -25.55
N GLN A 39 13.72 -3.39 -24.77
CA GLN A 39 13.28 -2.02 -24.48
C GLN A 39 13.00 -1.17 -25.74
N ARG A 40 12.53 -1.81 -26.81
CA ARG A 40 12.07 -1.17 -28.06
C ARG A 40 10.92 -1.96 -28.67
N VAL A 41 10.08 -1.28 -29.43
CA VAL A 41 9.02 -1.92 -30.21
C VAL A 41 9.65 -2.73 -31.36
N PRO A 42 9.14 -3.95 -31.66
CA PRO A 42 9.63 -4.74 -32.79
C PRO A 42 9.41 -4.05 -34.14
N CYS A 43 10.36 -4.20 -35.04
CA CYS A 43 10.33 -3.64 -36.40
C CYS A 43 10.35 -4.73 -37.49
N SER A 44 10.37 -4.32 -38.76
CA SER A 44 10.15 -5.19 -39.93
C SER A 44 11.12 -6.35 -40.09
N GLN A 45 12.29 -6.30 -39.48
CA GLN A 45 13.30 -7.36 -39.53
C GLN A 45 13.24 -8.30 -38.32
N ASP A 46 12.48 -7.94 -37.28
CA ASP A 46 12.45 -8.69 -36.03
C ASP A 46 11.52 -9.88 -36.09
N THR A 47 11.89 -10.89 -35.30
CA THR A 47 11.01 -12.01 -34.98
C THR A 47 10.44 -11.80 -33.58
N VAL A 48 9.13 -11.66 -33.49
CA VAL A 48 8.44 -11.43 -32.21
C VAL A 48 8.23 -12.74 -31.49
N MET A 49 8.45 -12.76 -30.17
CA MET A 49 8.27 -13.94 -29.33
C MET A 49 7.36 -13.70 -28.14
N PHE A 50 6.39 -14.58 -27.92
CA PHE A 50 5.56 -14.63 -26.72
C PHE A 50 5.76 -15.95 -25.99
N ASP A 51 5.88 -15.93 -24.67
CA ASP A 51 5.99 -17.16 -23.89
C ASP A 51 4.70 -18.00 -24.02
N SER A 52 4.85 -19.24 -24.47
CA SER A 52 3.73 -20.16 -24.72
C SER A 52 2.94 -20.50 -23.47
N GLY A 53 3.60 -20.53 -22.30
CA GLY A 53 2.98 -20.87 -21.02
C GLY A 53 2.30 -19.70 -20.32
N LYS A 54 2.35 -18.49 -20.90
CA LYS A 54 1.86 -17.26 -20.28
C LYS A 54 0.53 -16.82 -20.85
N LYS A 55 -0.29 -16.26 -19.96
CA LYS A 55 -1.59 -15.67 -20.31
C LYS A 55 -1.43 -14.19 -20.56
N VAL A 56 -1.77 -13.75 -21.77
CA VAL A 56 -1.59 -12.33 -22.13
C VAL A 56 -2.67 -11.84 -23.07
N SER A 57 -3.19 -10.66 -22.77
CA SER A 57 -4.00 -9.84 -23.67
C SER A 57 -3.13 -8.66 -24.09
N VAL A 58 -2.95 -8.43 -25.39
CA VAL A 58 -2.08 -7.38 -25.94
C VAL A 58 -2.89 -6.43 -26.81
N TYR A 59 -2.95 -5.16 -26.42
CA TYR A 59 -3.55 -4.10 -27.23
C TYR A 59 -2.57 -3.62 -28.28
N VAL A 60 -3.04 -3.54 -29.52
CA VAL A 60 -2.27 -3.08 -30.67
C VAL A 60 -2.98 -1.86 -31.24
N GLN A 61 -2.27 -0.75 -31.30
CA GLN A 61 -2.81 0.53 -31.74
C GLN A 61 -2.57 0.79 -33.23
N ALA A 62 -1.45 0.32 -33.77
CA ALA A 62 -1.02 0.63 -35.13
C ALA A 62 -0.70 -0.62 -35.95
N SER A 63 -0.53 -0.44 -37.25
CA SER A 63 -0.10 -1.51 -38.14
C SER A 63 1.41 -1.71 -38.06
N HIS A 64 1.85 -2.96 -37.87
CA HIS A 64 3.26 -3.33 -37.74
C HIS A 64 3.65 -4.34 -38.81
N SER A 65 4.76 -4.07 -39.50
CA SER A 65 5.41 -5.05 -40.37
C SER A 65 6.41 -5.87 -39.55
N LEU A 66 6.39 -7.20 -39.69
CA LEU A 66 7.27 -8.11 -38.96
C LEU A 66 7.82 -9.20 -39.88
N LYS A 67 9.00 -9.74 -39.55
CA LYS A 67 9.58 -10.85 -40.29
C LYS A 67 8.87 -12.16 -39.96
N ASP A 68 8.66 -12.43 -38.68
CA ASP A 68 7.91 -13.57 -38.17
C ASP A 68 7.40 -13.29 -36.75
N MET A 69 6.40 -14.04 -36.27
CA MET A 69 5.88 -13.95 -34.90
C MET A 69 5.73 -15.37 -34.36
N VAL A 70 6.57 -15.77 -33.41
CA VAL A 70 6.74 -17.15 -32.91
C VAL A 70 6.49 -17.28 -31.39
N PRO A 71 6.16 -18.46 -30.81
CA PRO A 71 6.03 -18.66 -29.39
C PRO A 71 7.38 -19.10 -28.83
N ALA A 72 7.65 -18.75 -27.57
CA ALA A 72 8.74 -19.35 -26.82
C ALA A 72 8.28 -20.74 -26.34
N ALA A 73 8.45 -21.74 -27.20
CA ALA A 73 8.56 -23.13 -26.80
C ALA A 73 9.36 -23.91 -27.83
N ALA A 74 10.64 -24.10 -27.53
CA ALA A 74 11.40 -25.20 -28.11
C ALA A 74 10.84 -26.51 -27.51
N PHE A 75 10.18 -27.30 -28.36
CA PHE A 75 9.79 -28.70 -28.14
C PHE A 75 8.86 -29.00 -26.94
N LEU A 76 7.67 -29.52 -27.22
CA LEU A 76 7.19 -30.84 -26.78
C LEU A 76 5.79 -31.09 -27.35
N PHE A 77 5.61 -32.25 -27.97
CA PHE A 77 4.34 -32.71 -28.53
C PHE A 77 3.31 -32.97 -27.41
N SER A 78 2.12 -32.37 -27.50
CA SER A 78 0.90 -32.87 -26.87
C SER A 78 -0.34 -32.31 -27.58
N GLU A 79 -1.35 -33.16 -27.78
CA GLU A 79 -2.60 -32.90 -28.50
C GLU A 79 -3.55 -31.95 -27.76
N HIS A 80 -3.24 -30.65 -27.69
CA HIS A 80 -4.15 -29.65 -27.14
C HIS A 80 -4.56 -28.59 -28.17
N VAL A 81 -5.86 -28.31 -28.20
CA VAL A 81 -6.53 -27.38 -29.12
C VAL A 81 -6.18 -25.94 -28.71
N CYS A 82 -5.55 -25.18 -29.60
CA CYS A 82 -5.31 -23.74 -29.40
C CYS A 82 -6.63 -22.96 -29.49
N ASN A 83 -6.97 -22.20 -28.44
CA ASN A 83 -8.10 -21.27 -28.44
C ASN A 83 -7.58 -19.82 -28.60
N PHE A 84 -7.22 -19.42 -29.82
CA PHE A 84 -6.87 -18.04 -30.13
C PHE A 84 -8.10 -17.30 -30.68
N ILE A 85 -8.52 -16.20 -30.04
CA ILE A 85 -9.69 -15.41 -30.47
C ILE A 85 -9.22 -14.06 -31.03
N LEU A 86 -9.37 -13.87 -32.33
CA LEU A 86 -9.36 -12.55 -32.97
C LEU A 86 -10.80 -12.03 -33.00
N SER A 87 -11.10 -10.95 -32.29
CA SER A 87 -12.43 -10.30 -32.34
C SER A 87 -12.33 -8.89 -32.93
N PRO A 88 -13.24 -8.45 -33.84
CA PRO A 88 -14.16 -9.22 -34.67
C PRO A 88 -13.70 -9.33 -36.15
N VAL A 89 -14.26 -10.34 -36.83
CA VAL A 89 -14.16 -10.66 -38.27
C VAL A 89 -12.97 -11.55 -38.71
N LEU A 90 -13.00 -12.83 -38.33
CA LEU A 90 -12.91 -13.99 -39.25
C LEU A 90 -12.89 -15.28 -38.43
N SER A 91 -14.03 -15.95 -38.33
CA SER A 91 -14.10 -17.32 -37.83
C SER A 91 -13.58 -18.27 -38.91
N TYR A 92 -12.35 -18.77 -38.77
CA TYR A 92 -11.88 -19.89 -39.58
C TYR A 92 -12.37 -21.19 -38.94
N THR A 93 -13.37 -21.81 -39.56
CA THR A 93 -13.78 -23.19 -39.22
C THR A 93 -12.85 -24.17 -39.93
N CYS A 94 -12.11 -24.98 -39.18
CA CYS A 94 -11.42 -26.13 -39.76
C CYS A 94 -12.47 -27.16 -40.23
N PRO A 95 -12.38 -27.68 -41.46
CA PRO A 95 -13.31 -28.69 -41.94
C PRO A 95 -13.06 -30.04 -41.22
N PRO A 96 -14.11 -30.86 -41.00
CA PRO A 96 -13.97 -32.15 -40.33
C PRO A 96 -13.08 -33.12 -41.14
N ALA A 97 -12.31 -33.94 -40.42
CA ALA A 97 -11.15 -34.71 -40.88
C ALA A 97 -11.38 -35.81 -41.94
N ASN A 98 -12.54 -35.86 -42.62
CA ASN A 98 -12.93 -36.99 -43.46
C ASN A 98 -13.19 -36.66 -44.95
N GLN A 99 -12.40 -35.79 -45.57
CA GLN A 99 -12.42 -35.63 -47.04
C GLN A 99 -11.01 -35.63 -47.64
N LYS A 100 -10.63 -36.74 -48.29
CA LYS A 100 -9.40 -36.87 -49.08
C LYS A 100 -9.47 -35.97 -50.33
N ARG A 101 -8.51 -35.06 -50.49
CA ARG A 101 -8.20 -34.39 -51.77
C ARG A 101 -6.83 -34.85 -52.25
N ILE A 102 -6.74 -35.23 -53.53
CA ILE A 102 -5.49 -35.63 -54.20
C ILE A 102 -5.03 -34.42 -55.03
N CYS A 103 -3.83 -33.89 -54.74
CA CYS A 103 -3.16 -32.88 -55.57
C CYS A 103 -1.92 -33.52 -56.20
N GLN A 104 -1.88 -33.58 -57.54
CA GLN A 104 -0.68 -34.00 -58.29
C GLN A 104 0.26 -32.81 -58.52
N ARG A 105 1.58 -33.08 -58.42
CA ARG A 105 2.67 -32.11 -58.56
C ARG A 105 3.00 -31.93 -60.05
N GLY A 106 2.59 -30.81 -60.64
CA GLY A 106 3.08 -30.37 -61.94
C GLY A 106 4.29 -29.46 -61.76
N GLY A 107 5.44 -29.83 -62.32
CA GLY A 107 6.60 -28.94 -62.43
C GLY A 107 6.43 -27.97 -63.60
N GLY A 108 6.73 -26.70 -63.37
CA GLY A 108 6.75 -25.64 -64.39
C GLY A 108 6.23 -24.30 -63.87
N GLU A 109 7.02 -23.25 -64.05
CA GLU A 109 6.71 -21.86 -63.67
C GLU A 109 5.43 -21.33 -64.32
N GLY A 110 4.63 -20.58 -63.56
CA GLY A 110 3.53 -19.76 -64.09
C GLY A 110 2.11 -20.24 -63.78
N MET A 111 1.56 -19.74 -62.66
CA MET A 111 0.16 -19.37 -62.40
C MET A 111 -1.05 -20.26 -62.83
N LYS A 112 -1.97 -20.40 -61.85
CA LYS A 112 -3.41 -20.76 -61.86
C LYS A 112 -3.77 -22.23 -61.65
N HIS A 113 -3.94 -22.62 -60.38
CA HIS A 113 -4.71 -23.82 -60.01
C HIS A 113 -6.18 -23.46 -59.76
N MET A 114 -7.03 -23.79 -60.72
CA MET A 114 -8.48 -23.85 -60.55
C MET A 114 -8.83 -25.30 -60.17
N CYS A 115 -9.28 -25.55 -58.94
CA CYS A 115 -9.71 -26.88 -58.51
C CYS A 115 -11.16 -27.13 -58.97
N SER A 116 -11.35 -28.06 -59.90
CA SER A 116 -12.66 -28.56 -60.31
C SER A 116 -12.95 -29.92 -59.65
N MET A 117 -14.18 -30.11 -59.17
CA MET A 117 -14.66 -31.35 -58.57
C MET A 117 -14.95 -32.42 -59.64
N LYS A 118 -14.38 -33.61 -59.50
CA LYS A 118 -14.91 -34.83 -60.13
C LYS A 118 -15.12 -35.92 -59.08
N GLN A 119 -16.34 -36.48 -59.06
CA GLN A 119 -16.70 -37.67 -58.29
C GLN A 119 -16.43 -38.95 -59.10
N GLY A 120 -15.93 -39.98 -58.42
CA GLY A 120 -16.21 -41.38 -58.75
C GLY A 120 -14.99 -42.27 -59.02
N GLY A 121 -14.98 -43.46 -58.40
CA GLY A 121 -14.29 -44.65 -58.94
C GLY A 121 -13.51 -45.49 -57.94
N LYS A 122 -13.97 -46.73 -57.71
CA LYS A 122 -13.31 -47.83 -56.96
C LYS A 122 -11.94 -48.21 -57.55
N GLY A 123 -10.96 -48.51 -56.70
CA GLY A 123 -9.76 -49.25 -57.07
C GLY A 123 -8.82 -49.47 -55.88
N ARG A 124 -8.54 -50.74 -55.53
CA ARG A 124 -7.48 -51.13 -54.59
C ARG A 124 -6.13 -50.91 -55.25
N GLU A 125 -5.25 -50.15 -54.61
CA GLU A 125 -3.80 -50.30 -54.81
C GLU A 125 -3.07 -49.81 -53.56
N ASN A 126 -2.19 -50.67 -53.04
CA ASN A 126 -1.30 -50.36 -51.92
C ASN A 126 -0.31 -49.28 -52.36
N THR A 127 -0.51 -48.06 -51.87
CA THR A 127 0.51 -47.01 -51.93
C THR A 127 0.75 -46.53 -50.50
N PHE A 128 1.98 -46.72 -50.03
CA PHE A 128 2.54 -46.03 -48.87
C PHE A 128 2.45 -44.52 -49.15
N LEU A 129 1.35 -43.91 -48.72
CA LEU A 129 1.23 -42.46 -48.63
C LEU A 129 1.86 -42.07 -47.31
N GLU A 130 3.07 -41.49 -47.37
CA GLU A 130 3.56 -40.58 -46.36
C GLU A 130 2.40 -39.64 -45.98
N MET A 131 1.90 -39.79 -44.76
CA MET A 131 1.07 -38.79 -44.11
C MET A 131 1.94 -37.54 -44.01
N ALA A 132 1.87 -36.67 -45.02
CA ALA A 132 2.20 -35.27 -44.85
C ALA A 132 1.19 -34.71 -43.85
N ALA A 133 1.52 -34.89 -42.58
CA ALA A 133 0.79 -34.37 -41.45
C ALA A 133 0.57 -32.87 -41.70
N CYS A 134 -0.67 -32.42 -41.54
CA CYS A 134 -1.01 -31.03 -41.37
C CYS A 134 -0.44 -30.57 -40.01
N SER A 135 0.89 -30.45 -39.92
CA SER A 135 1.65 -30.25 -38.68
C SER A 135 2.56 -29.05 -38.78
N ARG A 136 2.10 -27.96 -39.41
CA ARG A 136 2.84 -26.70 -39.36
C ARG A 136 1.89 -25.56 -39.03
N LYS A 137 2.27 -24.77 -38.02
CA LYS A 137 1.82 -23.41 -37.72
C LYS A 137 0.71 -23.19 -36.67
N CYS A 138 0.64 -23.98 -35.60
CA CYS A 138 0.15 -23.46 -34.29
C CYS A 138 1.32 -22.98 -33.40
N GLU A 139 2.52 -23.06 -33.93
CA GLU A 139 3.79 -22.77 -33.29
C GLU A 139 4.11 -21.28 -33.43
N TYR A 140 3.15 -20.36 -33.18
CA TYR A 140 3.34 -18.90 -33.38
C TYR A 140 2.87 -17.95 -32.25
N LEU A 141 2.08 -18.41 -31.28
CA LEU A 141 1.37 -17.54 -30.33
C LEU A 141 1.28 -18.15 -28.91
N PRO A 142 1.04 -17.36 -27.85
CA PRO A 142 0.79 -17.89 -26.52
C PRO A 142 -0.41 -18.86 -26.57
N TRP A 143 -0.37 -19.95 -25.79
CA TRP A 143 -1.44 -20.95 -25.82
C TRP A 143 -2.79 -20.37 -25.39
N ASP A 144 -2.74 -19.43 -24.45
CA ASP A 144 -3.88 -18.66 -23.94
C ASP A 144 -3.56 -17.17 -24.08
N GLY A 145 -4.00 -16.54 -25.16
CA GLY A 145 -3.82 -15.09 -25.33
C GLY A 145 -4.68 -14.48 -26.43
N GLU A 146 -4.65 -13.16 -26.51
CA GLU A 146 -5.39 -12.40 -27.53
C GLU A 146 -4.64 -11.13 -27.94
N PHE A 147 -4.89 -10.68 -29.17
CA PHE A 147 -4.59 -9.32 -29.60
C PHE A 147 -5.88 -8.52 -29.70
N ILE A 148 -5.94 -7.39 -29.01
CA ILE A 148 -7.02 -6.41 -29.12
C ILE A 148 -6.56 -5.39 -30.17
N LEU A 149 -7.14 -5.46 -31.37
CA LEU A 149 -6.77 -4.59 -32.48
C LEU A 149 -7.62 -3.32 -32.49
N SER A 150 -6.97 -2.16 -32.45
CA SER A 150 -7.63 -0.89 -32.80
C SER A 150 -8.05 -0.88 -34.28
N PRO A 151 -8.90 0.07 -34.72
CA PRO A 151 -9.30 0.18 -36.13
C PRO A 151 -8.15 0.38 -37.13
N SER A 152 -7.00 0.91 -36.68
CA SER A 152 -5.79 1.10 -37.50
C SER A 152 -4.72 0.01 -37.31
N ALA A 153 -5.01 -0.97 -36.45
CA ALA A 153 -4.06 -2.00 -36.10
C ALA A 153 -4.06 -3.17 -37.09
N GLY A 154 -2.89 -3.78 -37.23
CA GLY A 154 -2.70 -4.91 -38.11
C GLY A 154 -1.27 -5.42 -38.08
N PHE A 155 -1.08 -6.65 -38.54
CA PHE A 155 0.26 -7.22 -38.73
C PHE A 155 0.46 -7.54 -40.21
N LEU A 156 1.58 -7.07 -40.75
CA LEU A 156 1.97 -7.27 -42.14
C LEU A 156 3.26 -8.10 -42.19
N ALA A 157 3.33 -9.03 -43.15
CA ALA A 157 4.57 -9.74 -43.41
C ALA A 157 5.56 -8.79 -44.09
N SER A 158 6.75 -8.66 -43.52
CA SER A 158 7.83 -7.88 -44.12
C SER A 158 8.37 -8.62 -45.34
N THR A 159 8.29 -7.98 -46.51
CA THR A 159 8.81 -8.50 -47.79
C THR A 159 10.13 -7.86 -48.20
N GLU A 160 10.58 -6.80 -47.52
CA GLU A 160 11.75 -6.00 -47.91
C GLU A 160 12.60 -5.57 -46.70
N ASP A 161 13.92 -5.54 -46.89
CA ASP A 161 14.90 -5.00 -45.95
C ASP A 161 14.83 -3.47 -45.92
N ILE A 162 13.89 -2.93 -45.13
CA ILE A 162 13.77 -1.49 -44.88
C ILE A 162 14.95 -1.06 -43.99
N ALA A 163 15.80 -0.16 -44.50
CA ALA A 163 17.04 0.29 -43.84
C ALA A 163 16.86 0.95 -42.45
N GLU A 164 15.63 1.34 -42.10
CA GLU A 164 15.28 1.94 -40.80
C GLU A 164 15.26 0.91 -39.65
N CYS A 165 14.97 -0.35 -39.96
CA CYS A 165 15.11 -1.46 -39.03
C CYS A 165 16.50 -2.07 -39.28
N GLY A 166 17.37 -2.01 -38.27
CA GLY A 166 18.75 -2.55 -38.36
C GLY A 166 18.78 -4.07 -38.60
N LYS A 167 19.89 -4.74 -38.25
CA LYS A 167 19.91 -6.22 -38.28
C LYS A 167 18.82 -6.75 -37.34
N GLY A 168 17.82 -7.41 -37.90
CA GLY A 168 16.70 -7.96 -37.14
C GLY A 168 17.15 -8.94 -36.06
N SER A 169 16.47 -8.91 -34.93
CA SER A 169 16.71 -9.78 -33.78
C SER A 169 15.43 -10.47 -33.34
N THR A 170 15.57 -11.48 -32.50
CA THR A 170 14.45 -12.09 -31.82
C THR A 170 14.10 -11.26 -30.59
N ILE A 171 12.90 -10.71 -30.54
CA ILE A 171 12.43 -9.85 -29.44
C ILE A 171 11.31 -10.55 -28.70
N MET A 172 11.47 -10.68 -27.39
CA MET A 172 10.55 -11.40 -26.52
C MET A 172 9.70 -10.42 -25.72
N PHE A 173 8.39 -10.67 -25.70
CA PHE A 173 7.46 -9.99 -24.84
C PHE A 173 7.72 -10.39 -23.38
N ARG A 174 7.81 -9.40 -22.49
CA ARG A 174 8.15 -9.63 -21.09
C ARG A 174 7.02 -10.34 -20.36
N ASP A 175 7.41 -11.07 -19.31
CA ASP A 175 6.46 -11.72 -18.41
C ASP A 175 5.61 -10.69 -17.67
N THR A 176 4.30 -10.89 -17.69
CA THR A 176 3.31 -10.01 -17.08
C THR A 176 2.85 -10.48 -15.70
N ASP A 177 3.22 -11.69 -15.28
CA ASP A 177 2.80 -12.31 -14.01
C ASP A 177 3.35 -11.60 -12.75
N GLN A 178 4.28 -10.68 -12.96
CA GLN A 178 4.92 -9.92 -11.89
C GLN A 178 4.03 -8.80 -11.34
N HIS A 179 3.02 -8.35 -12.08
CA HIS A 179 2.16 -7.26 -11.65
C HIS A 179 1.08 -7.73 -10.69
N LYS A 180 1.19 -7.27 -9.46
CA LYS A 180 0.35 -7.69 -8.34
C LYS A 180 -0.64 -6.60 -7.97
N TRP A 181 -1.90 -6.96 -7.74
CA TRP A 181 -2.94 -5.99 -7.39
C TRP A 181 -2.56 -5.20 -6.14
N LEU A 182 -2.01 -5.90 -5.14
CA LEU A 182 -1.63 -5.31 -3.85
C LEU A 182 -0.24 -4.67 -3.86
N ASP A 183 0.40 -4.45 -5.01
CA ASP A 183 1.65 -3.70 -5.10
C ASP A 183 1.37 -2.19 -5.17
N PRO A 184 1.74 -1.39 -4.15
CA PRO A 184 1.46 0.04 -4.10
C PRO A 184 2.26 0.86 -5.13
N THR A 185 3.26 0.27 -5.80
CA THR A 185 4.05 0.93 -6.84
C THR A 185 3.36 0.95 -8.21
N LEU A 186 2.33 0.12 -8.40
CA LEU A 186 1.64 -0.06 -9.68
C LEU A 186 0.36 0.78 -9.82
N TRP A 187 0.09 1.65 -8.84
CA TRP A 187 -1.12 2.48 -8.77
C TRP A 187 -0.80 3.96 -8.70
N LEU A 188 -1.52 4.74 -9.49
CA LEU A 188 -1.54 6.20 -9.45
C LEU A 188 -2.85 6.67 -8.78
N SER A 189 -2.78 7.72 -7.95
CA SER A 189 -3.94 8.23 -7.21
C SER A 189 -4.26 9.68 -7.58
N GLY A 190 -5.55 10.01 -7.74
CA GLY A 190 -6.03 11.36 -8.05
C GLY A 190 -7.41 11.66 -7.46
N LEU A 191 -7.75 12.94 -7.26
CA LEU A 191 -9.08 13.35 -6.78
C LEU A 191 -10.11 13.38 -7.91
N SER A 192 -9.64 13.46 -9.14
CA SER A 192 -10.42 13.44 -10.37
C SER A 192 -9.68 12.69 -11.48
N VAL A 193 -10.38 12.35 -12.56
CA VAL A 193 -9.77 11.79 -13.76
C VAL A 193 -8.84 12.82 -14.41
N ASP A 194 -9.24 14.09 -14.45
CA ASP A 194 -8.42 15.20 -14.97
C ASP A 194 -7.09 15.37 -14.21
N ASP A 195 -7.08 15.13 -12.90
CA ASP A 195 -5.85 15.15 -12.10
C ASP A 195 -4.89 14.02 -12.51
N LEU A 196 -5.43 12.83 -12.79
CA LEU A 196 -4.63 11.69 -13.27
C LEU A 196 -4.03 11.97 -14.65
N GLU A 197 -4.83 12.49 -15.58
CA GLU A 197 -4.37 12.87 -16.93
C GLU A 197 -3.38 14.04 -16.91
N GLY A 198 -3.60 15.01 -16.02
CA GLY A 198 -2.73 16.17 -15.82
C GLY A 198 -1.45 15.87 -15.01
N GLY A 199 -1.19 14.61 -14.66
CA GLY A 199 0.00 14.19 -13.91
C GLY A 199 0.03 14.65 -12.44
N LYS A 200 -1.09 15.11 -11.89
CA LYS A 200 -1.22 15.55 -10.50
C LYS A 200 -1.50 14.36 -9.60
N SER A 201 -0.45 13.64 -9.22
CA SER A 201 -0.56 12.50 -8.32
C SER A 201 -0.73 12.93 -6.85
N LEU A 202 -1.69 12.32 -6.15
CA LEU A 202 -1.82 12.46 -4.70
C LEU A 202 -0.87 11.51 -3.96
N PHE A 203 -0.16 12.04 -2.97
CA PHE A 203 0.61 11.23 -2.05
C PHE A 203 -0.30 10.57 -1.00
N HIS A 204 -0.08 9.28 -0.76
CA HIS A 204 -0.79 8.44 0.21
C HIS A 204 0.21 7.52 0.91
N VAL A 205 -0.14 7.06 2.12
CA VAL A 205 0.59 5.97 2.79
C VAL A 205 0.43 4.66 2.01
N ASP A 206 1.32 3.68 2.20
CA ASP A 206 1.40 2.49 1.32
C ASP A 206 0.10 1.70 1.22
N ALA A 207 -0.58 1.47 2.33
CA ALA A 207 -1.87 0.77 2.36
C ALA A 207 -2.99 1.52 1.61
N GLU A 208 -2.85 2.83 1.48
CA GLU A 208 -3.78 3.71 0.78
C GLU A 208 -3.30 4.04 -0.64
N ARG A 209 -2.16 3.53 -1.10
CA ARG A 209 -1.71 3.68 -2.50
C ARG A 209 -2.44 2.69 -3.41
N VAL A 210 -2.59 1.45 -2.95
CA VAL A 210 -3.48 0.46 -3.58
C VAL A 210 -4.96 0.86 -3.39
N PRO A 211 -5.89 0.34 -4.21
CA PRO A 211 -7.30 0.73 -4.13
C PRO A 211 -7.96 0.46 -2.77
N CYS A 212 -8.71 1.43 -2.26
CA CYS A 212 -9.53 1.32 -1.05
C CYS A 212 -10.99 0.94 -1.37
N GLN A 213 -11.75 0.57 -0.34
CA GLN A 213 -13.14 0.08 -0.49
C GLN A 213 -14.12 1.07 -1.16
N TYR A 214 -13.85 2.38 -1.08
CA TYR A 214 -14.71 3.43 -1.63
C TYR A 214 -14.18 4.04 -2.93
N ASP A 215 -13.09 3.49 -3.48
CA ASP A 215 -12.38 4.08 -4.62
C ASP A 215 -12.97 3.63 -5.96
N ASP A 216 -12.82 4.51 -6.95
CA ASP A 216 -13.10 4.21 -8.35
C ASP A 216 -11.80 3.77 -9.02
N VAL A 217 -11.71 2.48 -9.40
CA VAL A 217 -10.56 1.92 -10.10
C VAL A 217 -10.68 2.18 -11.60
N ILE A 218 -9.59 2.58 -12.23
CA ILE A 218 -9.50 2.85 -13.66
C ILE A 218 -8.33 2.07 -14.25
N PHE A 219 -8.66 1.20 -15.19
CA PHE A 219 -7.70 0.75 -16.20
C PHE A 219 -7.86 1.67 -17.41
N PRO A 220 -6.77 2.34 -17.86
CA PRO A 220 -6.86 3.31 -18.93
C PRO A 220 -7.60 2.75 -20.17
N PRO A 221 -8.49 3.53 -20.81
CA PRO A 221 -9.15 3.10 -22.02
C PRO A 221 -8.12 2.85 -23.13
N GLU A 222 -8.47 2.03 -24.12
CA GLU A 222 -7.58 1.74 -25.26
C GLU A 222 -6.21 1.20 -24.83
N THR A 223 -6.18 0.43 -23.74
CA THR A 223 -5.00 -0.32 -23.29
C THR A 223 -5.41 -1.74 -22.93
N SER A 224 -4.43 -2.65 -22.94
CA SER A 224 -4.55 -3.96 -22.30
C SER A 224 -3.68 -3.99 -21.06
N PHE A 225 -3.97 -4.91 -20.15
CA PHE A 225 -3.19 -5.11 -18.94
C PHE A 225 -3.28 -6.59 -18.53
N CYS A 226 -2.42 -6.97 -17.59
CA CYS A 226 -2.53 -8.22 -16.87
C CYS A 226 -2.19 -7.93 -15.41
N VAL A 227 -3.12 -8.22 -14.52
CA VAL A 227 -2.97 -8.04 -13.08
C VAL A 227 -3.32 -9.34 -12.36
N SER A 228 -2.42 -9.76 -11.48
CA SER A 228 -2.62 -10.92 -10.61
C SER A 228 -3.27 -10.48 -9.32
N ILE A 229 -4.43 -11.06 -8.99
CA ILE A 229 -5.13 -10.89 -7.72
C ILE A 229 -4.75 -12.06 -6.81
N GLU A 230 -4.04 -11.76 -5.73
CA GLU A 230 -3.54 -12.75 -4.78
C GLU A 230 -4.67 -13.40 -3.98
N ALA A 231 -4.44 -14.64 -3.53
CA ALA A 231 -5.37 -15.31 -2.62
C ALA A 231 -5.39 -14.56 -1.29
N THR A 232 -6.56 -14.05 -0.93
CA THR A 232 -6.79 -13.38 0.35
C THR A 232 -7.97 -14.03 1.08
N ASP A 233 -7.99 -13.95 2.41
CA ASP A 233 -9.09 -14.49 3.23
C ASP A 233 -10.41 -13.73 3.01
N SER A 234 -10.35 -12.53 2.43
CA SER A 234 -11.50 -11.66 2.18
C SER A 234 -11.41 -11.04 0.80
N ALA A 235 -12.56 -10.86 0.15
CA ALA A 235 -12.63 -10.17 -1.13
C ALA A 235 -12.21 -8.71 -0.99
N ILE A 236 -11.43 -8.22 -1.96
CA ILE A 236 -11.07 -6.80 -2.05
C ILE A 236 -12.29 -6.04 -2.56
N GLN A 237 -12.87 -5.20 -1.70
CA GLN A 237 -14.05 -4.41 -2.04
C GLN A 237 -13.63 -3.12 -2.74
N LEU A 238 -14.46 -2.67 -3.68
CA LEU A 238 -14.28 -1.42 -4.42
C LEU A 238 -15.65 -0.74 -4.60
N LYS A 239 -15.64 0.56 -4.87
CA LYS A 239 -16.87 1.26 -5.27
C LYS A 239 -17.19 0.94 -6.73
N SER A 240 -16.22 1.09 -7.62
CA SER A 240 -16.40 0.75 -9.03
C SER A 240 -15.07 0.40 -9.70
N ILE A 241 -15.15 -0.21 -10.88
CA ILE A 241 -13.99 -0.50 -11.70
C ILE A 241 -14.32 -0.17 -13.16
N SER A 242 -13.42 0.53 -13.85
CA SER A 242 -13.53 0.85 -15.27
C SER A 242 -12.47 0.10 -16.05
N VAL A 243 -12.88 -0.69 -17.05
CA VAL A 243 -12.01 -1.50 -17.90
C VAL A 243 -12.43 -1.29 -19.35
N MET A 244 -11.46 -1.03 -20.24
CA MET A 244 -11.72 -0.83 -21.69
C MET A 244 -12.83 0.20 -21.97
N GLY A 245 -12.88 1.28 -21.18
CA GLY A 245 -13.90 2.32 -21.30
C GLY A 245 -15.29 1.97 -20.74
N GLN A 246 -15.49 0.74 -20.25
CA GLN A 246 -16.73 0.31 -19.58
C GLN A 246 -16.59 0.41 -18.06
N LYS A 247 -17.51 1.15 -17.42
CA LYS A 247 -17.59 1.26 -15.96
C LYS A 247 -18.53 0.21 -15.37
N PHE A 248 -18.00 -0.66 -14.50
CA PHE A 248 -18.77 -1.62 -13.72
C PHE A 248 -19.08 -1.05 -12.34
N SER A 249 -20.37 -0.95 -12.03
CA SER A 249 -20.88 -0.49 -10.72
C SER A 249 -21.76 -1.54 -10.03
N ARG A 250 -21.82 -2.76 -10.58
CA ARG A 250 -22.52 -3.92 -10.02
C ARG A 250 -21.58 -5.11 -10.07
N ASP A 251 -21.62 -5.93 -9.02
CA ASP A 251 -20.72 -7.06 -8.88
C ASP A 251 -21.01 -8.17 -9.90
N GLU A 252 -22.28 -8.35 -10.26
CA GLU A 252 -22.71 -9.37 -11.22
C GLU A 252 -22.15 -9.09 -12.62
N ASP A 253 -22.24 -7.84 -13.08
CA ASP A 253 -21.74 -7.41 -14.39
C ASP A 253 -20.22 -7.58 -14.47
N PHE A 254 -19.50 -7.20 -13.41
CA PHE A 254 -18.05 -7.35 -13.36
C PHE A 254 -17.62 -8.82 -13.25
N SER A 255 -18.36 -9.64 -12.50
CA SER A 255 -18.10 -11.07 -12.39
C SER A 255 -18.29 -11.78 -13.73
N GLN A 256 -19.32 -11.42 -14.50
CA GLN A 256 -19.51 -11.92 -15.87
C GLN A 256 -18.35 -11.51 -16.77
N TYR A 257 -17.92 -10.25 -16.69
CA TYR A 257 -16.75 -9.78 -17.44
C TYR A 257 -15.49 -10.57 -17.09
N ARG A 258 -15.19 -10.77 -15.79
CA ARG A 258 -14.02 -11.54 -15.33
C ARG A 258 -14.03 -12.99 -15.80
N GLN A 259 -15.21 -13.56 -16.03
CA GLN A 259 -15.37 -14.93 -16.54
C GLN A 259 -15.27 -15.04 -18.08
N SER A 260 -15.32 -13.91 -18.79
CA SER A 260 -15.09 -13.86 -20.24
C SER A 260 -13.66 -14.26 -20.59
N ASN A 261 -13.39 -14.57 -21.86
CA ASN A 261 -12.06 -14.96 -22.31
C ASN A 261 -11.04 -13.83 -22.10
N THR A 262 -11.38 -12.61 -22.49
CA THR A 262 -10.57 -11.40 -22.24
C THR A 262 -10.37 -11.15 -20.74
N GLY A 263 -11.44 -11.21 -19.94
CA GLY A 263 -11.36 -10.95 -18.50
C GLY A 263 -10.42 -11.92 -17.77
N LYS A 264 -10.38 -13.20 -18.16
CA LYS A 264 -9.46 -14.21 -17.59
C LYS A 264 -8.00 -14.00 -17.96
N LEU A 265 -7.73 -13.32 -19.09
CA LEU A 265 -6.37 -12.96 -19.51
C LEU A 265 -5.89 -11.69 -18.79
N GLN A 266 -6.80 -10.76 -18.51
CA GLN A 266 -6.49 -9.50 -17.85
C GLN A 266 -6.44 -9.58 -16.32
N PHE A 267 -7.33 -10.38 -15.73
CA PHE A 267 -7.40 -10.62 -14.28
C PHE A 267 -7.04 -12.07 -14.00
N THR A 268 -5.83 -12.28 -13.48
CA THR A 268 -5.30 -13.59 -13.15
C THR A 268 -5.27 -13.81 -11.64
N GLY A 269 -4.99 -15.05 -11.22
CA GLY A 269 -4.87 -15.41 -9.81
C GLY A 269 -6.19 -15.83 -9.16
N PRO A 270 -6.10 -16.43 -7.96
CA PRO A 270 -7.24 -17.02 -7.24
C PRO A 270 -8.04 -16.03 -6.39
N GLY A 271 -7.57 -14.78 -6.25
CA GLY A 271 -8.21 -13.77 -5.41
C GLY A 271 -9.56 -13.28 -5.94
N SER A 272 -10.31 -12.60 -5.09
CA SER A 272 -11.63 -12.07 -5.43
C SER A 272 -11.69 -10.55 -5.24
N LEU A 273 -12.20 -9.85 -6.25
CA LEU A 273 -12.63 -8.46 -6.17
C LEU A 273 -14.15 -8.39 -6.10
N GLN A 274 -14.70 -7.46 -5.32
CA GLN A 274 -16.14 -7.26 -5.16
C GLN A 274 -16.54 -5.80 -5.40
N ILE A 275 -17.51 -5.57 -6.28
CA ILE A 275 -18.01 -4.22 -6.59
C ILE A 275 -19.22 -3.89 -5.72
N THR A 276 -19.05 -2.95 -4.79
CA THR A 276 -20.08 -2.60 -3.80
C THR A 276 -20.89 -1.36 -4.19
N ASN A 277 -20.32 -0.47 -5.00
CA ASN A 277 -20.88 0.86 -5.32
C ASN A 277 -21.29 1.66 -4.08
N THR A 278 -20.62 1.39 -2.95
CA THR A 278 -20.80 2.15 -1.72
C THR A 278 -19.97 3.42 -1.77
N LYS A 279 -20.52 4.50 -1.22
CA LYS A 279 -19.83 5.79 -1.07
C LYS A 279 -19.61 6.04 0.41
N CYS A 280 -18.49 6.64 0.77
CA CYS A 280 -18.28 7.12 2.13
C CYS A 280 -19.28 8.25 2.44
N ARG A 281 -20.16 8.02 3.43
CA ARG A 281 -21.21 8.96 3.86
C ARG A 281 -20.83 9.75 5.13
N ASP A 282 -19.57 9.64 5.53
CA ASP A 282 -19.03 10.32 6.70
C ASP A 282 -18.11 11.44 6.23
N LYS A 283 -18.51 12.70 6.46
CA LYS A 283 -17.72 13.90 6.11
C LYS A 283 -16.33 13.91 6.77
N THR A 284 -16.19 13.25 7.91
CA THR A 284 -14.90 13.15 8.61
C THR A 284 -13.93 12.20 7.90
N GLY A 285 -14.40 11.47 6.89
CA GLY A 285 -13.66 10.45 6.17
C GLY A 285 -14.09 9.04 6.55
N CYS A 286 -13.66 8.08 5.73
CA CYS A 286 -13.77 6.66 6.02
C CYS A 286 -12.39 6.02 5.94
N GLU A 287 -12.21 4.93 6.68
CA GLU A 287 -11.01 4.12 6.58
C GLU A 287 -10.91 3.46 5.21
N CYS A 288 -9.68 3.26 4.75
CA CYS A 288 -9.40 2.62 3.48
C CYS A 288 -9.89 1.16 3.41
N GLY A 289 -9.81 0.42 4.53
CA GLY A 289 -10.18 -1.00 4.62
C GLY A 289 -9.03 -1.99 4.34
N ASN A 290 -7.86 -1.50 3.92
CA ASN A 290 -6.72 -2.34 3.55
C ASN A 290 -5.87 -2.83 4.73
N ASN A 291 -6.28 -2.57 5.97
CA ASN A 291 -5.58 -3.07 7.16
C ASN A 291 -5.47 -4.60 7.18
N LEU A 292 -6.46 -5.30 6.63
CA LEU A 292 -6.45 -6.78 6.51
C LEU A 292 -5.41 -7.28 5.50
N PHE A 293 -5.04 -6.46 4.52
CA PHE A 293 -4.12 -6.80 3.42
C PHE A 293 -2.71 -6.21 3.62
N LEU A 294 -2.47 -5.50 4.73
CA LEU A 294 -1.24 -4.75 4.96
C LEU A 294 0.03 -5.60 4.82
N ARG A 295 -0.01 -6.85 5.29
CA ARG A 295 1.13 -7.78 5.18
C ARG A 295 1.51 -8.04 3.72
N GLU A 296 0.52 -8.31 2.87
CA GLU A 296 0.74 -8.61 1.45
C GLU A 296 1.17 -7.36 0.69
N ILE A 297 0.56 -6.21 1.00
CA ILE A 297 0.94 -4.91 0.43
C ILE A 297 2.42 -4.61 0.72
N CYS A 298 2.85 -4.79 1.97
CA CYS A 298 4.23 -4.55 2.34
C CYS A 298 5.18 -5.59 1.75
N SER A 299 4.78 -6.86 1.67
CA SER A 299 5.57 -7.90 0.99
C SER A 299 5.84 -7.52 -0.48
N ASN A 300 4.80 -7.14 -1.22
CA ASN A 300 4.94 -6.72 -2.62
C ASN A 300 5.81 -5.46 -2.77
N LEU A 301 5.61 -4.44 -1.92
CA LEU A 301 6.44 -3.24 -1.94
C LEU A 301 7.93 -3.56 -1.69
N LEU A 302 8.21 -4.37 -0.67
CA LEU A 302 9.58 -4.67 -0.25
C LEU A 302 10.36 -5.51 -1.26
N ARG A 303 9.70 -6.23 -2.18
CA ARG A 303 10.39 -6.93 -3.28
C ARG A 303 11.20 -5.99 -4.16
N HIS A 304 10.77 -4.73 -4.30
CA HIS A 304 11.51 -3.69 -5.02
C HIS A 304 12.71 -3.13 -4.23
N HIS A 305 12.81 -3.47 -2.95
CA HIS A 305 13.86 -3.01 -2.01
C HIS A 305 14.68 -4.17 -1.44
N GLY A 306 14.78 -5.30 -2.15
CA GLY A 306 15.55 -6.46 -1.68
C GLY A 306 14.98 -7.11 -0.41
N ASN A 307 13.66 -7.04 -0.23
CA ASN A 307 12.90 -7.57 0.91
C ASN A 307 13.23 -6.93 2.26
N LYS A 308 13.85 -5.75 2.28
CA LYS A 308 14.17 -5.00 3.50
C LYS A 308 13.72 -3.55 3.36
N CYS A 309 13.25 -2.96 4.44
CA CYS A 309 12.99 -1.52 4.48
C CYS A 309 14.30 -0.74 4.24
N PRO A 310 14.26 0.34 3.43
CA PRO A 310 15.39 1.24 3.28
C PRO A 310 15.82 1.81 4.64
N GLU A 311 17.13 1.95 4.82
CA GLU A 311 17.66 2.58 6.04
C GLU A 311 17.44 4.09 5.99
N VAL A 312 17.00 4.65 7.10
CA VAL A 312 16.64 6.06 7.25
C VAL A 312 17.67 6.78 8.13
N THR A 313 17.90 8.06 7.85
CA THR A 313 18.99 8.86 8.45
C THR A 313 18.55 9.77 9.59
N CYS A 314 17.27 9.75 9.98
CA CYS A 314 16.73 10.56 11.07
C CYS A 314 16.78 9.86 12.43
N ALA A 315 16.84 10.66 13.49
CA ALA A 315 16.70 10.15 14.85
C ALA A 315 15.23 9.82 15.16
N ASN A 316 14.96 8.63 15.71
CA ASN A 316 13.62 8.13 16.05
C ASN A 316 12.62 8.14 14.88
N PRO A 317 12.86 7.34 13.83
CA PRO A 317 11.97 7.23 12.68
C PRO A 317 10.50 6.97 13.07
N LEU A 318 9.57 7.47 12.24
CA LEU A 318 8.13 7.32 12.47
C LEU A 318 7.58 6.17 11.63
N GLN A 319 6.64 5.40 12.18
CA GLN A 319 5.86 4.42 11.43
C GLN A 319 4.37 4.81 11.45
N PRO A 320 3.91 5.63 10.48
CA PRO A 320 2.50 6.00 10.38
C PRO A 320 1.61 4.78 10.17
N VAL A 321 0.34 4.87 10.59
CA VAL A 321 -0.65 3.81 10.31
C VAL A 321 -0.80 3.67 8.79
N GLY A 322 -0.68 2.42 8.31
CA GLY A 322 -0.77 2.10 6.89
C GLY A 322 0.53 2.24 6.09
N HIS A 323 1.65 2.63 6.71
CA HIS A 323 2.95 2.69 6.04
C HIS A 323 3.81 1.46 6.37
N CYS A 324 4.50 0.91 5.38
CA CYS A 324 5.22 -0.35 5.52
C CYS A 324 6.56 -0.21 6.24
N CYS A 325 7.28 0.87 5.94
CA CYS A 325 8.58 1.16 6.51
C CYS A 325 8.53 2.39 7.41
N GLU A 326 9.55 2.55 8.24
CA GLU A 326 9.74 3.78 8.98
C GLU A 326 10.17 4.92 8.04
N ILE A 327 9.80 6.15 8.40
CA ILE A 327 10.08 7.36 7.61
C ILE A 327 10.66 8.48 8.46
N CYS A 328 11.34 9.38 7.76
CA CYS A 328 11.71 10.69 8.26
C CYS A 328 10.71 11.74 7.80
N GLY A 329 10.40 12.69 8.68
CA GLY A 329 9.44 13.75 8.45
C GLY A 329 8.62 14.06 9.69
N ALA A 330 7.32 14.23 9.50
CA ALA A 330 6.39 14.58 10.57
C ALA A 330 5.08 13.82 10.45
N THR A 331 4.45 13.56 11.60
CA THR A 331 3.04 13.11 11.65
C THR A 331 2.23 14.00 12.58
N VAL A 332 1.07 14.45 12.10
CA VAL A 332 0.09 15.18 12.90
C VAL A 332 -1.14 14.31 13.07
N SER A 333 -1.50 13.99 14.31
CA SER A 333 -2.74 13.30 14.66
C SER A 333 -3.77 14.31 15.16
N LEU A 334 -4.98 14.29 14.61
CA LEU A 334 -6.07 15.19 15.01
C LEU A 334 -7.20 14.42 15.67
N GLU A 335 -7.59 14.90 16.84
CA GLU A 335 -8.89 14.62 17.42
C GLU A 335 -9.91 15.61 16.84
N HIS A 336 -11.04 15.10 16.37
CA HIS A 336 -12.03 15.86 15.64
C HIS A 336 -13.43 15.71 16.23
N SER A 337 -14.27 16.71 15.99
CA SER A 337 -15.72 16.66 16.22
C SER A 337 -16.45 16.15 14.97
N SER A 338 -17.76 15.91 15.10
CA SER A 338 -18.61 15.55 13.96
C SER A 338 -18.78 16.67 12.91
N GLN A 339 -18.33 17.90 13.20
CA GLN A 339 -18.33 19.01 12.26
C GLN A 339 -17.12 19.01 11.32
N PHE A 340 -16.10 18.21 11.61
CA PHE A 340 -14.90 18.12 10.78
C PHE A 340 -15.25 17.58 9.38
N ASP A 341 -14.68 18.22 8.37
CA ASP A 341 -14.84 17.84 6.98
C ASP A 341 -13.45 17.60 6.38
N LEU A 342 -13.17 16.33 6.09
CA LEU A 342 -11.85 15.87 5.65
C LEU A 342 -11.45 16.54 4.33
N GLU A 343 -12.38 16.66 3.39
CA GLU A 343 -12.11 17.20 2.06
C GLU A 343 -11.93 18.71 2.12
N ASN A 344 -12.72 19.41 2.93
CA ASN A 344 -12.51 20.83 3.20
C ASN A 344 -11.13 21.09 3.83
N TYR A 345 -10.76 20.30 4.84
CA TYR A 345 -9.46 20.48 5.50
C TYR A 345 -8.29 20.08 4.60
N ARG A 346 -8.42 19.01 3.79
CA ARG A 346 -7.44 18.67 2.73
C ARG A 346 -7.25 19.85 1.79
N ASN A 347 -8.33 20.46 1.31
CA ASN A 347 -8.28 21.64 0.44
C ASN A 347 -7.58 22.82 1.13
N ARG A 348 -7.83 23.07 2.42
CA ARG A 348 -7.10 24.08 3.19
C ARG A 348 -5.61 23.80 3.19
N LEU A 349 -5.20 22.58 3.51
CA LEU A 349 -3.78 22.22 3.57
C LEU A 349 -3.10 22.42 2.21
N THR A 350 -3.73 21.98 1.14
CA THR A 350 -3.21 22.12 -0.22
C THR A 350 -3.09 23.59 -0.64
N HIS A 351 -4.15 24.39 -0.49
CA HIS A 351 -4.17 25.75 -1.01
C HIS A 351 -3.43 26.76 -0.13
N THR A 352 -3.42 26.57 1.19
CA THR A 352 -2.75 27.49 2.13
C THR A 352 -1.26 27.18 2.25
N PHE A 353 -0.86 25.91 2.22
CA PHE A 353 0.52 25.52 2.47
C PHE A 353 1.22 24.94 1.24
N LEU A 354 0.70 23.88 0.63
CA LEU A 354 1.41 23.19 -0.47
C LEU A 354 1.52 24.02 -1.76
N SER A 355 0.74 25.10 -1.88
CA SER A 355 0.86 26.09 -2.95
C SER A 355 2.09 27.02 -2.80
N LEU A 356 2.69 27.07 -1.61
CA LEU A 356 3.83 27.94 -1.32
C LEU A 356 5.13 27.35 -1.86
N THR A 357 5.93 28.17 -2.53
CA THR A 357 7.22 27.76 -3.12
C THR A 357 8.20 27.21 -2.09
N LYS A 358 8.10 27.61 -0.82
CA LYS A 358 8.92 27.06 0.28
C LYS A 358 8.66 25.57 0.56
N TYR A 359 7.57 25.00 0.05
CA TYR A 359 7.17 23.61 0.28
C TYR A 359 7.06 22.79 -1.02
N SER A 360 7.71 23.21 -2.10
CA SER A 360 7.62 22.53 -3.41
C SER A 360 8.11 21.07 -3.39
N GLY A 361 9.03 20.72 -2.48
CA GLY A 361 9.54 19.35 -2.29
C GLY A 361 8.78 18.52 -1.25
N VAL A 362 7.73 19.09 -0.62
CA VAL A 362 7.00 18.43 0.47
C VAL A 362 5.80 17.65 -0.07
N LYS A 363 5.64 16.42 0.41
CA LYS A 363 4.48 15.56 0.14
C LYS A 363 3.68 15.37 1.43
N LEU A 364 2.36 15.42 1.30
CA LEU A 364 1.43 15.33 2.43
C LEU A 364 0.32 14.33 2.10
N ALA A 365 0.08 13.39 3.01
CA ALA A 365 -1.07 12.49 3.00
C ALA A 365 -1.95 12.82 4.19
N ILE A 366 -3.27 12.85 4.00
CA ILE A 366 -4.26 13.02 5.07
C ILE A 366 -5.32 11.94 4.95
N SER A 367 -5.56 11.20 6.03
CA SER A 367 -6.54 10.12 6.05
C SER A 367 -7.10 9.87 7.46
N LYS A 368 -8.26 9.22 7.49
CA LYS A 368 -8.87 8.74 8.74
C LYS A 368 -8.38 7.33 9.03
N VAL A 369 -7.77 7.15 10.19
CA VAL A 369 -7.16 5.89 10.61
C VAL A 369 -7.67 5.46 11.97
N GLN A 370 -7.56 4.17 12.26
CA GLN A 370 -7.86 3.62 13.59
C GLN A 370 -6.56 3.45 14.37
N LYS A 371 -6.49 4.10 15.52
CA LYS A 371 -5.33 3.98 16.40
C LYS A 371 -5.64 3.05 17.55
N PRO A 372 -4.83 2.00 17.78
CA PRO A 372 -5.05 1.10 18.90
C PRO A 372 -4.87 1.85 20.23
N LEU A 373 -5.89 1.77 21.09
CA LEU A 373 -5.83 2.23 22.48
C LEU A 373 -5.09 1.18 23.32
N THR A 374 -3.84 1.45 23.65
CA THR A 374 -3.08 0.66 24.62
C THR A 374 -3.27 1.23 26.04
N VAL A 375 -3.92 0.47 26.92
CA VAL A 375 -3.94 0.76 28.37
C VAL A 375 -2.66 0.18 28.98
N LEU A 376 -1.94 0.98 29.77
CA LEU A 376 -0.65 0.59 30.39
C LEU A 376 0.42 0.11 29.38
N GLY A 377 0.28 0.45 28.10
CA GLY A 377 1.24 0.10 27.04
C GLY A 377 1.23 -1.35 26.56
N ILE A 378 0.37 -2.23 27.09
CA ILE A 378 0.50 -3.68 26.88
C ILE A 378 -0.78 -4.33 26.31
N ILE A 379 -1.98 -3.79 26.59
CA ILE A 379 -3.25 -4.43 26.18
C ILE A 379 -4.08 -3.49 25.29
N PRO A 380 -4.31 -3.84 24.01
CA PRO A 380 -5.26 -3.13 23.16
C PRO A 380 -6.68 -3.36 23.67
N ARG A 381 -7.40 -2.31 24.08
CA ARG A 381 -8.82 -2.41 24.52
C ARG A 381 -9.83 -1.81 23.55
N GLY A 382 -9.36 -1.32 22.40
CA GLY A 382 -10.18 -0.74 21.36
C GLY A 382 -9.35 0.07 20.38
N SER A 383 -10.01 0.77 19.46
CA SER A 383 -9.39 1.77 18.61
C SER A 383 -10.20 3.05 18.62
N ILE A 384 -9.51 4.19 18.46
CA ILE A 384 -10.16 5.49 18.28
C ILE A 384 -9.88 5.95 16.84
N PRO A 385 -10.91 6.41 16.11
CA PRO A 385 -10.70 7.07 14.84
C PRO A 385 -10.01 8.41 15.06
N GLU A 386 -8.85 8.59 14.44
CA GLU A 386 -8.11 9.85 14.40
C GLU A 386 -7.85 10.24 12.93
N ILE A 387 -7.68 11.54 12.67
CA ILE A 387 -7.17 11.99 11.37
C ILE A 387 -5.65 12.01 11.46
N GLN A 388 -4.99 11.26 10.60
CA GLN A 388 -3.53 11.22 10.48
C GLN A 388 -3.11 12.03 9.26
N ILE A 389 -2.17 12.95 9.49
CA ILE A 389 -1.48 13.69 8.44
C ILE A 389 -0.02 13.25 8.47
N VAL A 390 0.48 12.73 7.35
CA VAL A 390 1.87 12.32 7.17
C VAL A 390 2.54 13.31 6.23
N ILE A 391 3.69 13.84 6.64
CA ILE A 391 4.42 14.87 5.91
C ILE A 391 5.86 14.40 5.74
N ILE A 392 6.31 14.34 4.50
CA ILE A 392 7.69 13.99 4.13
C ILE A 392 8.24 15.03 3.16
N ASP A 393 9.55 15.21 3.13
CA ASP A 393 10.24 16.02 2.12
C ASP A 393 11.23 15.17 1.32
N ASP A 394 11.74 15.75 0.23
CA ASP A 394 12.73 15.14 -0.66
C ASP A 394 14.17 15.47 -0.28
N LYS A 395 14.39 16.07 0.90
CA LYS A 395 15.72 16.40 1.40
C LYS A 395 16.40 15.18 2.00
N ASN A 396 17.73 15.18 1.93
CA ASN A 396 18.56 14.05 2.35
C ASN A 396 19.62 14.47 3.39
N GLY A 397 20.24 13.47 4.03
CA GLY A 397 21.29 13.66 5.03
C GLY A 397 20.79 14.41 6.27
N SER A 398 21.56 15.40 6.74
CA SER A 398 21.21 16.19 7.93
C SER A 398 19.98 17.09 7.76
N GLN A 399 19.55 17.33 6.51
CA GLN A 399 18.37 18.15 6.20
C GLN A 399 17.09 17.33 6.00
N THR A 400 17.17 16.00 6.06
CA THR A 400 16.01 15.10 5.90
C THR A 400 14.91 15.46 6.90
N GLY A 401 13.70 15.69 6.41
CA GLY A 401 12.53 16.01 7.23
C GLY A 401 12.47 17.46 7.73
N SER A 402 13.40 18.33 7.33
CA SER A 402 13.43 19.72 7.80
C SER A 402 12.28 20.59 7.29
N ASP A 403 11.87 20.44 6.02
CA ASP A 403 10.73 21.18 5.48
C ASP A 403 9.42 20.57 5.95
N ALA A 404 9.38 19.24 6.07
CA ALA A 404 8.26 18.52 6.68
C ALA A 404 8.01 18.99 8.12
N GLN A 405 9.07 19.14 8.91
CA GLN A 405 9.01 19.69 10.26
C GLN A 405 8.47 21.12 10.27
N GLN A 406 9.00 22.00 9.41
CA GLN A 406 8.54 23.38 9.36
C GLN A 406 7.06 23.47 8.95
N LEU A 407 6.64 22.70 7.94
CA LEU A 407 5.23 22.63 7.55
C LEU A 407 4.35 22.12 8.69
N ALA A 408 4.81 21.11 9.44
CA ALA A 408 4.06 20.58 10.56
C ALA A 408 3.86 21.62 11.68
N TYR A 409 4.87 22.46 11.96
CA TYR A 409 4.73 23.58 12.89
C TYR A 409 3.74 24.63 12.40
N ASP A 410 3.81 25.00 11.12
CA ASP A 410 2.88 25.95 10.51
C ASP A 410 1.43 25.42 10.57
N ILE A 411 1.21 24.13 10.31
CA ILE A 411 -0.09 23.46 10.45
C ILE A 411 -0.56 23.49 11.91
N MET A 412 0.30 23.17 12.88
CA MET A 412 -0.07 23.19 14.29
C MET A 412 -0.41 24.59 14.79
N SER A 413 0.30 25.62 14.31
CA SER A 413 -0.02 27.04 14.56
C SER A 413 -1.37 27.43 13.96
N ASP A 414 -1.67 26.95 12.75
CA ASP A 414 -2.97 27.16 12.12
C ASP A 414 -4.11 26.45 12.86
N ILE A 415 -3.89 25.22 13.33
CA ILE A 415 -4.84 24.49 14.17
C ILE A 415 -5.10 25.24 15.48
N GLN A 416 -4.07 25.83 16.09
CA GLN A 416 -4.26 26.62 17.30
C GLN A 416 -5.12 27.87 17.05
N SER A 417 -4.95 28.51 15.90
CA SER A 417 -5.62 29.76 15.56
C SER A 417 -7.03 29.57 14.99
N HIS A 418 -7.21 28.54 14.17
CA HIS A 418 -8.41 28.33 13.36
C HIS A 418 -9.00 26.92 13.50
N GLY A 419 -8.37 25.99 14.23
CA GLY A 419 -8.79 24.57 14.26
C GLY A 419 -10.24 24.37 14.67
N GLN A 420 -10.78 25.21 15.57
CA GLN A 420 -12.18 25.13 16.00
C GLN A 420 -13.17 25.32 14.83
N THR A 421 -12.87 26.21 13.88
CA THR A 421 -13.76 26.47 12.74
C THR A 421 -13.81 25.30 11.76
N PHE A 422 -12.78 24.45 11.79
CA PHE A 422 -12.71 23.19 11.04
C PHE A 422 -13.15 21.98 11.87
N GLY A 423 -13.67 22.18 13.09
CA GLY A 423 -14.11 21.09 13.95
C GLY A 423 -12.98 20.25 14.56
N ILE A 424 -11.76 20.78 14.64
CA ILE A 424 -10.59 20.13 15.27
C ILE A 424 -10.58 20.44 16.77
N ILE A 425 -10.47 19.40 17.60
CA ILE A 425 -10.50 19.47 19.08
C ILE A 425 -9.08 19.52 19.65
N LYS A 426 -8.19 18.66 19.14
CA LYS A 426 -6.82 18.54 19.63
C LYS A 426 -5.90 18.12 18.50
N GLY A 427 -4.71 18.72 18.42
CA GLY A 427 -3.63 18.28 17.55
C GLY A 427 -2.48 17.69 18.36
N LYS A 428 -1.89 16.61 17.86
CA LYS A 428 -0.65 16.02 18.38
C LYS A 428 0.37 15.91 17.25
N LEU A 429 1.58 16.38 17.48
CA LEU A 429 2.69 16.34 16.53
C LEU A 429 3.77 15.36 17.00
N LEU A 430 4.30 14.57 16.06
CA LEU A 430 5.51 13.77 16.20
C LEU A 430 6.47 14.11 15.05
N LEU A 431 7.76 14.21 15.35
CA LEU A 431 8.82 14.58 14.41
C LEU A 431 9.92 13.54 14.40
N ALA A 432 10.48 13.28 13.22
CA ALA A 432 11.70 12.50 13.01
C ALA A 432 12.55 13.14 11.92
N THR A 433 13.61 13.84 12.31
CA THR A 433 14.46 14.61 11.39
C THR A 433 15.92 14.19 11.46
N GLY A 434 16.67 14.49 10.39
CA GLY A 434 18.11 14.21 10.27
C GLY A 434 19.00 15.12 11.12
N SER A 435 18.48 16.25 11.61
CA SER A 435 19.16 17.04 12.64
C SER A 435 19.02 16.30 13.96
N GLY A 436 20.11 15.96 14.64
CA GLY A 436 20.15 15.18 15.90
C GLY A 436 19.44 15.79 17.12
N THR A 437 18.48 16.69 16.92
CA THR A 437 17.53 17.15 17.92
C THR A 437 16.56 16.01 18.26
N SER A 438 16.50 15.64 19.54
CA SER A 438 15.63 14.56 20.05
C SER A 438 14.17 14.71 19.59
N ALA A 439 13.49 13.56 19.42
CA ALA A 439 12.07 13.51 19.05
C ALA A 439 11.24 14.49 19.89
N HIS A 440 10.62 15.47 19.23
CA HIS A 440 9.79 16.46 19.88
C HIS A 440 8.32 16.07 19.73
N LYS A 441 7.65 15.84 20.86
CA LYS A 441 6.22 15.57 20.93
C LYS A 441 5.51 16.80 21.50
N THR A 442 4.61 17.39 20.73
CA THR A 442 3.79 18.53 21.17
C THR A 442 2.31 18.19 21.08
N ASP A 443 1.61 18.43 22.18
CA ASP A 443 0.16 18.31 22.28
C ASP A 443 -0.42 19.72 22.40
N ILE A 444 -1.31 20.12 21.48
CA ILE A 444 -1.96 21.43 21.51
C ILE A 444 -3.48 21.23 21.67
N PRO A 445 -4.07 21.60 22.82
CA PRO A 445 -5.52 21.64 22.99
C PRO A 445 -6.10 22.84 22.23
N VAL A 446 -7.16 22.63 21.45
CA VAL A 446 -7.80 23.69 20.67
C VAL A 446 -9.02 24.23 21.43
N GLY A 447 -8.82 25.35 22.13
CA GLY A 447 -9.88 26.14 22.74
C GLY A 447 -10.25 25.77 24.17
N THR A 448 -9.73 26.57 25.11
CA THR A 448 -10.10 26.51 26.54
C THR A 448 -10.58 27.88 27.01
N ILE A 449 -11.60 28.45 26.37
CA ILE A 449 -12.14 29.76 26.80
C ILE A 449 -13.55 29.64 27.41
N PHE A 450 -14.31 28.58 27.13
CA PHE A 450 -15.68 28.45 27.65
C PHE A 450 -15.86 27.51 28.86
N ALA A 451 -14.89 26.66 29.18
CA ALA A 451 -14.97 25.80 30.37
C ALA A 451 -14.62 26.53 31.69
N SER A 452 -13.89 27.65 31.64
CA SER A 452 -13.49 28.38 32.83
C SER A 452 -14.63 29.21 33.43
N VAL A 453 -15.55 29.73 32.62
CA VAL A 453 -16.65 30.57 33.12
C VAL A 453 -17.65 29.76 33.93
N ILE A 454 -17.99 28.55 33.48
CA ILE A 454 -18.89 27.66 34.24
C ILE A 454 -18.19 27.16 35.52
N GLY A 455 -16.91 26.79 35.45
CA GLY A 455 -16.13 26.41 36.62
C GLY A 455 -16.00 27.55 37.64
N PHE A 456 -15.79 28.78 37.18
CA PHE A 456 -15.70 29.95 38.05
C PHE A 456 -17.04 30.29 38.69
N ILE A 457 -18.15 30.20 37.93
CA ILE A 457 -19.51 30.41 38.47
C ILE A 457 -19.85 29.33 39.50
N ILE A 458 -19.49 28.06 39.26
CA ILE A 458 -19.70 26.98 40.23
C ILE A 458 -18.83 27.20 41.48
N CYS A 459 -17.56 27.58 41.32
CA CYS A 459 -16.69 27.89 42.46
C CYS A 459 -17.23 29.07 43.28
N VAL A 460 -17.68 30.15 42.64
CA VAL A 460 -18.28 31.31 43.33
C VAL A 460 -19.59 30.92 44.00
N ALA A 461 -20.43 30.09 43.37
CA ALA A 461 -21.65 29.57 43.98
C ALA A 461 -21.37 28.67 45.18
N LEU A 462 -20.34 27.81 45.11
CA LEU A 462 -19.92 26.95 46.21
C LEU A 462 -19.34 27.76 47.39
N ILE A 463 -18.54 28.80 47.12
CA ILE A 463 -18.02 29.73 48.12
C ILE A 463 -19.17 30.51 48.78
N GLY A 464 -20.14 30.99 47.98
CA GLY A 464 -21.33 31.65 48.48
C GLY A 464 -22.22 30.74 49.33
N ALA A 465 -22.41 29.49 48.91
CA ALA A 465 -23.16 28.49 49.66
C ALA A 465 -22.48 28.12 50.97
N THR A 466 -21.15 27.93 50.99
CA THR A 466 -20.40 27.68 52.23
C THR A 466 -20.45 28.88 53.17
N TYR A 467 -20.33 30.11 52.66
CA TYR A 467 -20.48 31.32 53.48
C TYR A 467 -21.89 31.46 54.07
N PHE A 468 -22.94 31.14 53.28
CA PHE A 468 -24.32 31.13 53.75
C PHE A 468 -24.56 30.07 54.83
N LEU A 469 -24.03 28.86 54.65
CA LEU A 469 -24.13 27.78 55.63
C LEU A 469 -23.34 28.07 56.92
N TYR A 470 -22.26 28.84 56.84
CA TYR A 470 -21.54 29.37 58.00
C TYR A 470 -22.35 30.44 58.74
N ARG A 471 -22.93 31.41 58.03
CA ARG A 471 -23.75 32.49 58.64
C ARG A 471 -25.04 31.99 59.26
N THR A 472 -25.63 30.94 58.71
CA THR A 472 -26.85 30.31 59.23
C THR A 472 -26.58 29.31 60.35
N GLY A 473 -25.32 29.09 60.73
CA GLY A 473 -24.94 28.28 61.89
C GLY A 473 -25.08 26.77 61.70
N VAL A 474 -25.31 26.31 60.46
CA VAL A 474 -25.46 24.89 60.12
C VAL A 474 -24.11 24.18 60.09
N ILE A 475 -23.03 24.88 59.72
CA ILE A 475 -21.66 24.37 59.72
C ILE A 475 -20.85 25.08 60.81
N ARG A 476 -20.40 24.34 61.83
CA ARG A 476 -19.37 24.81 62.76
C ARG A 476 -18.00 24.40 62.23
N LEU A 477 -17.15 25.38 61.93
CA LEU A 477 -15.73 25.11 61.62
C LEU A 477 -15.09 24.40 62.82
N PRO A 478 -14.34 23.30 62.63
CA PRO A 478 -13.51 22.76 63.68
C PRO A 478 -12.45 23.80 64.07
N SER A 479 -12.22 23.94 65.38
CA SER A 479 -11.14 24.77 65.91
C SER A 479 -9.81 24.29 65.31
N PHE A 480 -9.20 25.11 64.46
CA PHE A 480 -7.81 24.94 64.08
C PHE A 480 -6.95 25.23 65.32
N HIS A 481 -6.60 24.17 66.06
CA HIS A 481 -5.45 24.21 66.93
C HIS A 481 -4.19 24.35 66.06
N ALA A 482 -3.31 25.25 66.48
CA ALA A 482 -2.15 25.72 65.75
C ALA A 482 -1.22 24.58 65.30
N ILE A 483 -0.97 24.50 63.99
CA ILE A 483 0.22 23.84 63.46
C ILE A 483 1.36 24.84 63.61
N THR A 484 2.16 24.63 64.64
CA THR A 484 3.38 25.39 64.91
C THR A 484 4.38 25.17 63.78
N PHE A 485 4.63 26.20 62.98
CA PHE A 485 5.74 26.26 62.03
C PHE A 485 7.06 26.27 62.82
N LYS A 486 7.75 25.12 62.89
CA LYS A 486 9.07 25.03 63.52
C LYS A 486 10.10 25.66 62.59
N ARG A 487 10.33 26.97 62.77
CA ARG A 487 11.39 27.75 62.14
C ARG A 487 12.73 27.34 62.75
N MET A 488 13.42 26.36 62.14
CA MET A 488 14.80 26.03 62.49
C MET A 488 15.75 27.02 61.82
N ARG A 489 16.23 27.95 62.66
CA ARG A 489 17.40 28.79 62.45
C ARG A 489 18.62 27.97 62.92
N ASN A 490 19.56 27.66 62.05
CA ASN A 490 20.92 27.27 62.46
C ASN A 490 21.94 28.11 61.69
N ARG A 491 22.80 28.79 62.45
CA ARG A 491 23.96 29.55 61.99
C ARG A 491 25.19 28.82 62.53
N THR A 492 26.07 28.43 61.60
CA THR A 492 27.54 28.23 61.71
C THR A 492 28.15 27.63 62.98
N GLU A 493 28.85 26.50 62.82
CA GLU A 493 30.29 26.39 63.11
C GLU A 493 30.91 25.15 62.43
N GLU A 494 32.10 25.33 61.86
CA GLU A 494 32.97 24.31 61.25
C GLU A 494 33.60 23.42 62.33
N VAL A 495 33.71 22.11 62.09
CA VAL A 495 34.91 21.31 62.41
C VAL A 495 35.02 20.14 61.40
N VAL A 496 36.19 20.04 60.79
CA VAL A 496 36.67 18.98 59.90
C VAL A 496 36.93 17.69 60.68
N THR A 497 36.50 16.51 60.19
CA THR A 497 37.33 15.30 59.94
C THR A 497 36.51 14.03 59.62
N ASN A 498 37.02 13.27 58.65
CA ASN A 498 36.96 11.81 58.46
C ASN A 498 35.70 11.12 57.91
N MET A 499 35.71 10.94 56.58
CA MET A 499 35.75 9.65 55.86
C MET A 499 35.37 8.38 56.64
N GLU A 500 34.24 7.76 56.31
CA GLU A 500 34.11 6.30 56.21
C GLU A 500 32.86 5.91 55.41
N SER A 501 33.07 5.11 54.36
CA SER A 501 32.03 4.51 53.52
C SER A 501 31.36 3.35 54.24
N LYS A 502 30.03 3.30 54.28
CA LYS A 502 29.29 2.04 54.42
C LYS A 502 28.16 1.98 53.42
N GLY A 503 28.26 0.96 52.57
CA GLY A 503 27.36 0.67 51.48
C GLY A 503 26.04 0.07 51.93
N PHE A 504 25.16 -0.06 50.94
CA PHE A 504 23.83 -0.65 51.04
C PHE A 504 23.86 -2.07 51.61
N GLU A 505 23.05 -2.32 52.64
CA GLU A 505 22.75 -3.66 53.16
C GLU A 505 21.69 -4.33 52.27
N ASN A 506 22.00 -5.55 51.81
CA ASN A 506 21.14 -6.39 50.98
C ASN A 506 20.60 -7.55 51.84
N PRO A 507 19.29 -7.62 52.13
CA PRO A 507 18.73 -8.43 53.22
C PRO A 507 18.53 -9.93 52.88
N ILE A 508 19.40 -10.54 52.07
CA ILE A 508 19.23 -11.94 51.63
C ILE A 508 20.35 -12.90 52.07
N PHE A 509 21.39 -12.42 52.76
CA PHE A 509 22.56 -13.26 53.12
C PHE A 509 22.98 -13.27 54.60
N ASP A 510 22.31 -12.54 55.49
CA ASP A 510 22.64 -12.55 56.92
C ASP A 510 21.62 -13.38 57.71
N GLY A 511 21.76 -14.70 57.60
CA GLY A 511 21.12 -15.68 58.48
C GLY A 511 22.14 -16.71 58.96
N ILE A 512 22.63 -16.55 60.18
CA ILE A 512 23.46 -17.55 60.90
C ILE A 512 22.52 -18.58 61.57
N PRO A 513 22.96 -19.84 61.73
CA PRO A 513 22.17 -21.02 61.44
C PRO A 513 21.44 -21.58 62.66
N ASP A 514 20.30 -22.22 62.43
CA ASP A 514 19.73 -23.12 63.43
C ASP A 514 19.84 -24.59 62.98
N ASN A 515 20.31 -25.39 63.91
CA ASN A 515 20.70 -26.77 63.81
C ASN A 515 19.57 -27.60 64.43
N SER A 516 18.83 -28.36 63.63
CA SER A 516 18.23 -29.59 64.14
C SER A 516 17.97 -30.59 63.02
N THR A 517 18.61 -31.74 63.23
CA THR A 517 18.33 -33.07 62.68
C THR A 517 16.85 -33.43 62.69
N ASP A 518 16.33 -33.93 61.56
CA ASP A 518 15.68 -35.25 61.49
C ASP A 518 15.35 -35.62 60.02
N VAL A 519 15.68 -36.87 59.67
CA VAL A 519 15.37 -37.63 58.45
C VAL A 519 14.53 -38.83 58.96
N PRO A 520 13.54 -39.48 58.27
CA PRO A 520 13.59 -39.98 56.88
C PRO A 520 12.17 -40.17 56.18
N PRO A 521 11.95 -41.05 55.16
CA PRO A 521 12.06 -40.78 53.71
C PRO A 521 10.85 -41.30 52.86
N LEU A 522 11.04 -41.46 51.52
CA LEU A 522 10.27 -42.24 50.48
C LEU A 522 9.44 -41.36 49.52
N TYR A 523 9.57 -41.38 48.18
CA TYR A 523 9.94 -42.37 47.15
C TYR A 523 10.77 -41.68 46.02
N GLU A 524 11.92 -42.19 45.52
CA GLU A 524 12.14 -43.18 44.42
C GLU A 524 11.30 -42.96 43.13
N GLY A 525 11.83 -42.90 41.89
CA GLY A 525 13.16 -43.22 41.33
C GLY A 525 13.51 -42.31 40.12
N GLU A 526 14.79 -42.00 39.91
CA GLU A 526 15.76 -42.69 39.02
C GLU A 526 15.52 -42.47 37.52
N GLU A 527 16.31 -41.56 36.93
CA GLU A 527 17.23 -41.93 35.84
C GLU A 527 18.44 -40.96 35.83
N ALA A 528 19.63 -41.53 35.71
CA ALA A 528 20.91 -40.93 36.07
C ALA A 528 21.73 -40.38 34.89
N LEU A 529 22.21 -39.15 35.08
CA LEU A 529 23.60 -38.66 34.98
C LEU A 529 24.52 -39.00 33.77
N LYS A 530 25.04 -37.93 33.14
CA LYS A 530 26.44 -37.68 32.70
C LYS A 530 26.46 -36.29 32.04
N GLY A 531 27.30 -35.31 32.33
CA GLY A 531 28.42 -35.10 33.24
C GLY A 531 28.97 -33.69 32.90
N ILE A 532 29.23 -32.86 33.91
CA ILE A 532 29.73 -31.49 33.74
C ILE A 532 31.27 -31.52 33.70
N VAL A 533 31.86 -30.84 32.70
CA VAL A 533 33.24 -30.34 32.76
C VAL A 533 33.21 -28.88 32.30
N ILE A 534 33.28 -27.95 33.26
CA ILE A 534 33.47 -26.51 32.99
C ILE A 534 34.95 -26.22 33.15
N ARG A 535 35.62 -25.88 32.04
CA ARG A 535 36.94 -25.24 32.07
C ARG A 535 36.76 -23.73 32.11
N GLN A 536 37.36 -23.10 33.12
CA GLN A 536 37.58 -21.66 33.18
C GLN A 536 38.54 -21.24 32.05
N THR A 537 38.14 -20.25 31.26
CA THR A 537 39.06 -19.41 30.49
C THR A 537 38.70 -17.96 30.77
N GLY A 538 39.59 -17.28 31.49
CA GLY A 538 39.53 -15.84 31.67
C GLY A 538 39.81 -15.15 30.35
N VAL A 539 38.93 -14.22 29.97
CA VAL A 539 39.20 -13.28 28.89
C VAL A 539 38.81 -11.90 29.41
N GLN A 540 39.83 -11.07 29.50
CA GLN A 540 39.86 -9.71 30.02
C GLN A 540 39.18 -8.79 29.00
N PHE A 541 38.15 -8.04 29.42
CA PHE A 541 37.46 -7.07 28.58
C PHE A 541 38.09 -5.69 28.77
N THR A 542 38.75 -5.17 27.75
CA THR A 542 39.27 -3.79 27.73
C THR A 542 38.30 -2.90 26.97
N ASN A 543 37.78 -1.87 27.64
CA ASN A 543 36.83 -0.90 27.11
C ASN A 543 37.55 0.13 26.21
N PRO A 544 37.20 0.25 24.91
CA PRO A 544 37.97 1.06 23.95
C PRO A 544 37.67 2.57 23.99
N LEU A 545 37.28 3.12 25.13
CA LEU A 545 36.92 4.55 25.27
C LEU A 545 37.87 5.38 26.15
N TYR A 546 38.94 4.77 26.64
CA TYR A 546 40.05 5.45 27.30
C TYR A 546 41.33 4.65 27.08
N ASP A 547 42.27 5.13 26.27
CA ASP A 547 43.59 5.46 26.81
C ASP A 547 44.33 6.45 25.92
N ASP A 548 44.81 7.50 26.56
CA ASP A 548 45.61 8.57 26.00
C ASP A 548 47.06 8.11 25.87
N SER A 549 47.72 8.67 24.86
CA SER A 549 49.15 8.75 24.61
C SER A 549 50.10 8.50 25.80
N THR A 550 51.22 7.79 25.56
CA THR A 550 52.55 8.42 25.38
C THR A 550 53.70 7.40 25.22
N ASN A 551 54.61 7.78 24.31
CA ASN A 551 56.07 7.65 24.37
C ASN A 551 56.84 6.40 23.86
N ASP A 552 57.70 6.73 22.90
CA ASP A 552 59.14 6.41 22.79
C ASP A 552 59.56 4.95 22.51
N ILE A 553 59.88 4.66 21.23
CA ILE A 553 61.24 4.63 20.62
C ILE A 553 61.11 4.22 19.15
#